data_AF-A0A4Q5WUQ6-F1
#
_entry.id   AF-A0A4Q5WUQ6-F1
#
_cell.length_a   1.000
_cell.length_b   1.000
_cell.length_c   1.000
_cell.angle_alpha   90.00
_cell.angle_beta   90.00
_cell.angle_gamma   90.00
#
_symmetry.space_group_name_H-M   'P 1'
#
loop_
_entity.id
_entity.type
_entity.pdbx_description
1 polymer ?
#
loop_
_entity_poly.entity_id
_entity_poly.type
_entity_poly.pdbx_seq_one_letter_code
_entity_poly.pdbx_strand_id
1 'polypeptide(L)' 'QVPQCGYCQSGQIMQAAAVLKDNPNISDADIDAQMTGNLCRCMTYTRIKAAVRQAANAMKGG' A
#
# COMPACT_ATOMS: atom_id res chain seq x y z
N GLN A 1 -0.54 -6.97 -10.32
CA GLN A 1 -1.96 -6.65 -10.59
C GLN A 1 -2.73 -6.55 -9.27
N VAL A 2 -3.32 -5.40 -8.93
CA VAL A 2 -4.47 -5.31 -8.01
C VAL A 2 -5.38 -4.22 -8.60
N PRO A 3 -6.45 -4.62 -9.29
CA PRO A 3 -7.71 -4.79 -8.56
C PRO A 3 -8.48 -6.07 -8.87
N GLN A 4 -9.33 -6.46 -7.92
CA GLN A 4 -10.53 -7.24 -8.21
C GLN A 4 -11.64 -6.31 -8.72
N CYS A 5 -12.21 -5.42 -7.88
CA CYS A 5 -13.24 -4.46 -8.32
C CYS A 5 -12.75 -3.02 -8.55
N GLY A 6 -11.56 -2.64 -8.06
CA GLY A 6 -10.98 -1.31 -8.29
C GLY A 6 -11.37 -0.21 -7.29
N TYR A 7 -12.51 -0.33 -6.63
CA TYR A 7 -13.10 0.78 -5.87
C TYR A 7 -12.18 1.43 -4.82
N CYS A 8 -11.49 0.62 -4.02
CA CYS A 8 -10.58 1.11 -2.96
C CYS A 8 -9.18 1.50 -3.45
N GLN A 9 -8.82 1.24 -4.72
CA GLN A 9 -7.42 1.32 -5.16
C GLN A 9 -6.86 2.74 -5.14
N SER A 10 -7.65 3.74 -5.52
CA SER A 10 -7.20 5.14 -5.50
C SER A 10 -6.81 5.58 -4.08
N GLY A 11 -7.64 5.27 -3.09
CA GLY A 11 -7.34 5.54 -1.67
C GLY A 11 -6.07 4.82 -1.20
N GLN A 12 -5.94 3.53 -1.53
CA GLN A 12 -4.74 2.74 -1.20
C GLN A 12 -3.47 3.30 -1.83
N ILE A 13 -3.53 3.72 -3.10
CA ILE A 13 -2.39 4.29 -3.83
C ILE A 13 -1.96 5.61 -3.18
N MET A 14 -2.92 6.51 -2.90
CA MET A 14 -2.58 7.82 -2.34
C MET A 14 -2.04 7.71 -0.91
N GLN A 15 -2.61 6.83 -0.08
CA GLN A 15 -2.08 6.57 1.25
C GLN A 15 -0.67 5.97 1.19
N ALA A 16 -0.45 4.99 0.31
CA ALA A 16 0.88 4.40 0.12
C ALA A 16 1.90 5.43 -0.35
N ALA A 17 1.54 6.27 -1.31
CA ALA A 17 2.41 7.33 -1.82
C ALA A 17 2.78 8.34 -0.72
N ALA A 18 1.82 8.76 0.10
CA ALA A 18 2.07 9.69 1.21
C ALA A 18 3.02 9.06 2.25
N VAL A 19 2.74 7.84 2.68
CA VAL A 19 3.55 7.13 3.69
C VAL A 19 4.96 6.84 3.20
N LEU A 20 5.12 6.40 1.94
CA LEU A 20 6.43 6.05 1.38
C LEU A 20 7.29 7.26 1.04
N LYS A 21 6.67 8.42 0.78
CA LYS A 21 7.41 9.69 0.63
C LYS A 21 8.19 10.02 1.90
N ASP A 22 7.61 9.80 3.07
CA ASP A 22 8.21 10.15 4.35
C ASP A 22 9.05 9.00 4.92
N ASN A 23 8.63 7.74 4.72
CA ASN A 23 9.34 6.56 5.21
C ASN A 23 9.41 5.43 4.14
N PRO A 24 10.41 5.46 3.25
CA PRO A 24 10.61 4.38 2.28
C PRO A 24 11.06 3.06 2.92
N ASN A 25 11.55 3.08 4.17
CA ASN A 25 11.99 1.89 4.93
C ASN A 25 10.91 1.33 5.88
N ILE A 26 9.62 1.53 5.56
CA ILE A 26 8.50 1.12 6.39
C ILE A 26 8.46 -0.39 6.68
N SER A 27 8.04 -0.80 7.89
CA SER A 27 7.86 -2.21 8.27
C SER A 27 6.51 -2.78 7.80
N ASP A 28 6.32 -4.11 7.82
CA ASP A 28 5.02 -4.70 7.45
C ASP A 28 3.92 -4.31 8.45
N ALA A 29 4.26 -4.25 9.73
CA ALA A 29 3.34 -3.86 10.78
C ALA A 29 2.86 -2.41 10.62
N ASP A 30 3.78 -1.52 10.23
CA ASP A 30 3.45 -0.12 9.95
C ASP A 30 2.61 0.01 8.68
N ILE A 31 2.87 -0.78 7.62
CA ILE A 31 2.00 -0.81 6.44
C ILE A 31 0.59 -1.21 6.85
N ASP A 32 0.43 -2.28 7.62
CA ASP A 32 -0.89 -2.74 8.07
C ASP A 32 -1.59 -1.67 8.90
N ALA A 33 -0.89 -1.00 9.82
CA ALA A 33 -1.44 0.08 10.64
C ALA A 33 -1.87 1.31 9.80
N GLN A 34 -1.04 1.74 8.85
CA GLN A 34 -1.28 2.93 8.02
C GLN A 34 -2.39 2.71 6.98
N MET A 35 -2.63 1.47 6.55
CA MET A 35 -3.64 1.16 5.54
C MET A 35 -5.03 0.89 6.13
N THR A 36 -5.20 0.88 7.46
CA THR A 36 -6.49 0.66 8.13
C THR A 36 -7.57 1.68 7.74
N GLY A 37 -7.18 2.90 7.36
CA GLY A 37 -8.10 3.95 6.90
C GLY A 37 -8.72 3.70 5.52
N ASN A 38 -8.18 2.77 4.72
CA ASN A 38 -8.67 2.44 3.38
C ASN A 38 -9.27 1.04 3.36
N LEU A 39 -10.59 0.95 3.49
CA LEU A 39 -11.29 -0.34 3.52
C LEU A 39 -11.36 -1.00 2.13
N CYS A 40 -11.07 -2.30 2.08
CA CYS A 40 -11.18 -3.15 0.90
C CYS A 40 -12.24 -4.23 1.08
N ARG A 41 -13.34 -4.15 0.33
CA ARG A 41 -14.41 -5.17 0.39
C ARG A 41 -14.09 -6.45 -0.37
N CYS A 42 -13.16 -6.41 -1.33
CA CYS A 42 -12.65 -7.59 -2.03
C CYS A 42 -11.69 -8.43 -1.19
N MET A 43 -11.34 -7.99 0.03
CA MET A 43 -10.47 -8.71 0.96
C MET A 43 -9.05 -8.95 0.39
N THR A 44 -8.52 -8.01 -0.41
CA THR A 44 -7.21 -8.14 -1.06
C THR A 44 -6.05 -7.48 -0.30
N TYR A 45 -6.17 -7.29 1.02
CA TYR A 45 -5.18 -6.54 1.81
C TYR A 45 -3.76 -7.10 1.71
N THR A 46 -3.61 -8.43 1.66
CA THR A 46 -2.29 -9.07 1.50
C THR A 46 -1.60 -8.69 0.18
N ARG A 47 -2.38 -8.59 -0.91
CA ARG A 47 -1.87 -8.14 -2.23
C ARG A 47 -1.56 -6.66 -2.24
N ILE A 48 -2.35 -5.84 -1.54
CA ILE A 48 -2.10 -4.41 -1.38
C ILE A 48 -0.78 -4.20 -0.62
N LYS A 49 -0.58 -4.86 0.53
CA LYS A 49 0.68 -4.81 1.28
C LYS A 49 1.88 -5.21 0.43
N ALA A 50 1.77 -6.29 -0.34
CA ALA A 50 2.84 -6.71 -1.25
C ALA A 50 3.17 -5.63 -2.30
N ALA A 51 2.16 -4.94 -2.84
CA ALA A 51 2.37 -3.84 -3.78
C ALA A 51 3.04 -2.62 -3.13
N VAL A 52 2.65 -2.26 -1.90
CA VAL A 52 3.32 -1.20 -1.12
C VAL A 52 4.79 -1.56 -0.87
N ARG A 53 5.08 -2.81 -0.52
CA ARG A 53 6.46 -3.31 -0.33
C ARG A 53 7.28 -3.22 -1.61
N GLN A 54 6.70 -3.57 -2.75
CA GLN A 54 7.35 -3.44 -4.06
C GLN A 54 7.65 -1.97 -4.39
N ALA A 55 6.69 -1.07 -4.17
CA ALA A 55 6.90 0.36 -4.37
C ALA A 55 7.99 0.93 -3.46
N ALA A 56 8.00 0.54 -2.18
CA ALA A 56 9.03 0.94 -1.21
C ALA A 56 10.44 0.51 -1.66
N ASN A 57 10.58 -0.70 -2.20
CA ASN A 57 11.85 -1.19 -2.72
C ASN A 57 12.27 -0.44 -4.00
N ALA A 58 11.32 -0.16 -4.90
CA ALA A 58 11.60 0.61 -6.12
C ALA A 58 12.09 2.04 -5.82
N MET A 59 11.54 2.69 -4.79
CA MET A 59 11.96 4.04 -4.38
C MET A 59 13.38 4.10 -3.76
N LYS A 60 13.92 2.97 -3.27
CA LYS A 60 15.28 2.91 -2.71
C LYS A 60 16.35 2.66 -3.78
N GLY A 61 15.98 2.06 -4.90
CA GLY A 61 16.88 1.64 -5.98
C GLY A 61 16.72 2.43 -7.27
N GLY A 62 16.08 3.60 -7.21
CA GLY A 62 15.91 4.55 -8.32
C GLY A 62 16.81 5.77 -8.16
#